data_AF-A0A661DCL0-F1
#
_entry.id   AF-A0A661DCL0-F1
#
_cell.length_a   1.000
_cell.length_b   1.000
_cell.length_c   1.000
_cell.angle_alpha   90.00
_cell.angle_beta   90.00
_cell.angle_gamma   90.00
#
_symmetry.space_group_name_H-M   'P 1'
#
loop_
_entity.id
_entity.type
_entity.pdbx_description
1 polymer ?
#
loop_
_entity_poly.entity_id
_entity_poly.type
_entity_poly.pdbx_seq_one_letter_code
_entity_poly.pdbx_strand_id
1 'polypeptide(L)'
;MKNPGMVDVGIIEAKGHNGSDLNTAEIGYVHEFGSPKNNIPERSFIRSTVHGSGQKEVVALSRRLLKKIVDGTMEQKKALGLLGALGADLISQKIVSIRNPPNKPSTLRGKKPRTNPLVDTGQLKNSITWRVQE
;
A
#
# COMPACT_ATOMS: atom_id res chain seq x y z
N MET A 1 3.13 -31.19 -1.28
CA MET A 1 3.14 -30.06 -0.30
C MET A 1 1.83 -29.31 -0.45
N LYS A 2 1.04 -29.16 0.62
CA LYS A 2 -0.10 -28.22 0.62
C LYS A 2 0.43 -26.81 0.40
N ASN A 3 -0.33 -25.98 -0.32
CA ASN A 3 0.03 -24.60 -0.67
C ASN A 3 0.66 -23.88 0.54
N PRO A 4 1.86 -23.27 0.41
CA PRO A 4 2.39 -22.43 1.48
C PRO A 4 1.41 -21.27 1.65
N GLY A 5 0.81 -21.14 2.84
CA GLY A 5 -0.17 -20.10 3.09
C GLY A 5 0.42 -18.72 2.80
N MET A 6 -0.21 -17.99 1.87
CA MET A 6 0.30 -16.73 1.31
C MET A 6 -0.74 -15.63 1.43
N VAL A 7 -0.27 -14.39 1.59
CA VAL A 7 -1.12 -13.19 1.58
C VAL A 7 -0.49 -12.12 0.71
N ASP A 8 -1.25 -11.64 -0.27
CA ASP A 8 -0.86 -10.51 -1.12
C ASP A 8 -1.35 -9.21 -0.50
N VAL A 9 -0.56 -8.14 -0.61
CA VAL A 9 -0.90 -6.82 -0.08
C VAL A 9 -0.55 -5.74 -1.10
N GLY A 10 -1.47 -4.83 -1.37
CA GLY A 10 -1.27 -3.72 -2.30
C GLY A 10 -2.55 -3.33 -3.03
N ILE A 11 -2.41 -2.91 -4.28
CA ILE A 11 -3.53 -2.64 -5.18
C ILE A 11 -3.93 -3.96 -5.85
N ILE A 12 -4.87 -4.66 -5.22
CA ILE A 12 -5.28 -6.01 -5.60
C ILE A 12 -6.30 -5.99 -6.74
N GLU A 13 -7.13 -4.96 -6.79
CA GLU A 13 -8.08 -4.69 -7.87
C GLU A 13 -7.83 -3.30 -8.44
N ALA A 14 -7.59 -3.25 -9.75
CA ALA A 14 -7.46 -2.00 -10.48
C ALA A 14 -8.86 -1.46 -10.80
N LYS A 15 -9.26 -0.37 -10.16
CA LYS A 15 -10.54 0.32 -10.42
C LYS A 15 -10.27 1.61 -11.17
N GLY A 16 -11.23 2.05 -11.99
CA GLY A 16 -11.14 3.36 -12.63
C GLY A 16 -10.94 4.47 -11.59
N HIS A 17 -10.13 5.47 -11.92
CA HIS A 17 -9.86 6.61 -11.04
C HIS A 17 -10.66 7.83 -11.50
N ASN A 18 -11.24 8.56 -10.56
CA ASN A 18 -12.07 9.71 -10.91
C ASN A 18 -11.17 10.83 -11.46
N GLY A 19 -11.53 11.40 -12.61
CA GLY A 19 -10.77 12.48 -13.25
C GLY A 19 -9.49 12.03 -13.94
N SER A 20 -9.36 10.75 -14.30
CA SER A 20 -8.24 10.19 -15.05
C SER A 20 -8.70 9.00 -15.90
N ASP A 21 -8.12 8.81 -17.08
CA ASP A 21 -8.32 7.59 -17.89
C ASP A 21 -7.55 6.39 -17.32
N LEU A 22 -6.66 6.64 -16.36
CA LEU A 22 -5.88 5.61 -15.67
C LEU A 22 -6.67 4.96 -14.52
N ASN A 23 -6.41 3.68 -14.30
CA ASN A 23 -6.89 2.96 -13.12
C ASN A 23 -5.97 3.17 -11.90
N THR A 24 -6.41 2.72 -10.73
CA THR A 24 -5.68 2.85 -9.47
C THR A 24 -4.30 2.19 -9.49
N ALA A 25 -4.13 1.06 -10.19
CA ALA A 25 -2.86 0.36 -10.29
C ALA A 25 -1.86 1.15 -11.17
N GLU A 26 -2.31 1.73 -12.29
CA GLU A 26 -1.50 2.58 -13.15
C GLU A 26 -1.06 3.86 -12.44
N ILE A 27 -1.99 4.51 -11.71
CA ILE A 27 -1.67 5.67 -10.87
C ILE A 27 -0.69 5.28 -9.78
N GLY A 28 -0.91 4.14 -9.13
CA GLY A 28 0.01 3.56 -8.15
C GLY A 28 1.41 3.36 -8.73
N TYR A 29 1.52 2.78 -9.93
CA TYR A 29 2.78 2.56 -10.64
C TYR A 29 3.52 3.87 -10.91
N VAL A 30 2.83 4.86 -11.50
CA VAL A 30 3.42 6.18 -11.79
C VAL A 30 3.89 6.87 -10.51
N HIS A 31 3.17 6.75 -9.40
CA HIS A 31 3.62 7.30 -8.13
C HIS A 31 4.77 6.51 -7.51
N GLU A 32 4.73 5.17 -7.57
CA GLU A 32 5.71 4.30 -6.95
C GLU A 32 7.09 4.40 -7.63
N PHE A 33 7.13 4.63 -8.94
CA PHE A 33 8.37 4.68 -9.74
C PHE A 33 8.66 6.04 -10.39
N GLY A 34 7.70 6.97 -10.35
CA GLY A 34 7.80 8.22 -11.10
C GLY A 34 7.51 8.02 -12.60
N SER A 35 7.54 9.12 -13.33
CA SER A 35 7.46 9.15 -14.79
C SER A 35 8.35 10.29 -15.32
N PRO A 36 9.61 10.00 -15.66
CA PRO A 36 10.54 11.02 -16.18
C PRO A 36 10.02 11.72 -17.42
N LYS A 37 9.38 10.98 -18.35
CA LYS A 37 8.76 11.51 -19.58
C LYS A 37 7.71 12.59 -19.28
N ASN A 38 6.98 12.45 -18.17
CA ASN A 38 5.94 13.40 -17.75
C ASN A 38 6.44 14.37 -16.66
N ASN A 39 7.74 14.31 -16.33
CA ASN A 39 8.36 15.07 -15.25
C ASN A 39 7.59 14.90 -13.93
N ILE A 40 7.19 13.66 -13.62
CA ILE A 40 6.57 13.25 -12.36
C ILE A 40 7.64 12.54 -11.55
N PRO A 41 8.01 13.03 -10.37
CA PRO A 41 9.00 12.36 -9.55
C PRO A 41 8.42 11.12 -8.86
N GLU A 42 9.29 10.18 -8.48
CA GLU A 42 8.88 9.03 -7.67
C GLU A 42 8.45 9.45 -6.26
N ARG A 43 7.49 8.71 -5.72
CA ARG A 43 6.91 8.85 -4.39
C ARG A 43 6.60 7.45 -3.86
N SER A 44 7.65 6.63 -3.77
CA SER A 44 7.53 5.24 -3.33
C SER A 44 6.82 5.14 -1.98
N PHE A 45 5.75 4.36 -1.95
CA PHE A 45 4.92 4.08 -0.78
C PHE A 45 4.87 2.58 -0.48
N ILE A 46 5.06 1.69 -1.48
CA ILE A 46 5.19 0.25 -1.26
C ILE A 46 6.64 -0.11 -0.92
N ARG A 47 7.61 0.15 -1.82
CA ARG A 47 9.01 -0.24 -1.58
C ARG A 47 9.55 0.43 -0.34
N SER A 48 9.26 1.71 -0.13
CA SER A 48 9.72 2.45 1.05
C SER A 48 9.07 1.98 2.36
N THR A 49 7.89 1.35 2.32
CA THR A 49 7.30 0.68 3.49
C THR A 49 8.02 -0.63 3.78
N VAL A 50 8.27 -1.43 2.74
CA VAL A 50 8.97 -2.72 2.85
C VAL A 50 10.42 -2.54 3.28
N HIS A 51 11.16 -1.56 2.74
CA HIS A 51 12.55 -1.29 3.13
C HIS A 51 12.66 -0.44 4.41
N GLY A 52 11.54 0.04 4.94
CA GLY A 52 11.47 0.89 6.13
C GLY A 52 11.14 0.13 7.41
N SER A 53 10.42 0.80 8.33
CA SER A 53 9.97 0.20 9.59
C SER A 53 8.95 -0.93 9.40
N GLY A 54 8.21 -0.92 8.28
CA GLY A 54 7.12 -1.87 8.04
C GLY A 54 7.58 -3.33 8.04
N GLN A 55 8.78 -3.63 7.54
CA GLN A 55 9.33 -4.99 7.60
C GLN A 55 9.49 -5.51 9.04
N LYS A 56 9.93 -4.66 9.97
CA LYS A 56 10.11 -5.07 11.37
C LYS A 56 8.77 -5.42 12.01
N GLU A 57 7.74 -4.64 11.73
CA GLU A 57 6.38 -4.84 12.24
C GLU A 57 5.74 -6.12 11.67
N VAL A 58 5.88 -6.33 10.36
CA VAL A 58 5.41 -7.54 9.66
C VAL A 58 6.10 -8.80 10.22
N VAL A 59 7.43 -8.76 10.40
CA VAL A 59 8.19 -9.89 10.97
C VAL A 59 7.77 -10.15 12.43
N ALA A 60 7.61 -9.10 13.24
CA ALA A 60 7.20 -9.22 14.64
C ALA A 60 5.80 -9.82 14.78
N LEU A 61 4.84 -9.37 13.95
CA LEU A 61 3.50 -9.95 13.93
C LEU A 61 3.53 -11.40 13.42
N SER A 62 4.26 -11.69 12.34
CA SER A 62 4.39 -13.04 11.78
C SER A 62 4.85 -14.06 12.81
N ARG A 63 5.88 -13.73 13.61
CA ARG A 63 6.38 -14.62 14.67
C ARG A 63 5.32 -14.91 15.75
N ARG A 64 4.58 -13.88 16.17
CA ARG A 64 3.50 -14.03 17.17
C ARG A 64 2.36 -14.90 16.64
N LEU A 65 1.98 -14.70 15.38
CA LEU A 65 0.90 -15.45 14.76
C LEU A 65 1.30 -16.92 14.49
N LEU A 66 2.53 -17.16 14.05
CA LEU A 66 3.05 -18.51 13.86
C LEU A 66 2.98 -19.33 15.15
N LYS A 67 3.38 -18.74 16.29
CA LYS A 67 3.25 -19.38 17.60
C LYS A 67 1.81 -19.79 17.89
N LYS A 68 0.83 -18.90 17.64
CA LYS A 68 -0.59 -19.20 17.86
C LYS A 68 -1.11 -20.34 16.98
N ILE A 69 -0.62 -20.44 15.74
CA ILE A 69 -0.96 -21.55 14.83
C ILE A 69 -0.39 -22.87 15.36
N VAL A 70 0.89 -22.89 15.74
CA VAL A 70 1.56 -24.08 16.27
C VAL A 70 0.89 -24.55 17.58
N ASP A 71 0.50 -23.61 18.44
CA ASP A 71 -0.21 -23.90 19.69
C ASP A 71 -1.68 -24.32 19.46
N GLY A 72 -2.16 -24.36 18.20
CA GLY A 72 -3.54 -24.75 17.85
C GLY A 72 -4.61 -23.73 18.23
N THR A 73 -4.22 -22.52 18.63
CA THR A 73 -5.13 -21.46 19.12
C THR A 73 -5.61 -20.51 18.03
N MET A 74 -5.12 -20.66 16.80
CA MET A 74 -5.48 -19.82 15.66
C MET A 74 -5.33 -20.57 14.34
N GLU A 75 -6.32 -20.43 13.46
CA GLU A 75 -6.23 -20.93 12.10
C GLU A 75 -5.27 -20.10 11.24
N GLN A 76 -4.58 -20.77 10.32
CA GLN A 76 -3.65 -20.14 9.38
C GLN A 76 -4.30 -19.03 8.55
N LYS A 77 -5.53 -19.23 8.04
CA LYS A 77 -6.27 -18.24 7.25
C LYS A 77 -6.50 -16.95 8.03
N LYS A 78 -6.85 -17.05 9.32
CA LYS A 78 -7.03 -15.91 10.21
C LYS A 78 -5.73 -15.16 10.47
N ALA A 79 -4.64 -15.90 10.70
CA ALA A 79 -3.32 -15.31 10.87
C ALA A 79 -2.86 -14.53 9.61
N LEU A 80 -3.01 -15.14 8.44
CA LEU A 80 -2.69 -14.47 7.17
C LEU A 80 -3.54 -13.22 6.95
N GLY A 81 -4.83 -13.26 7.30
CA GLY A 81 -5.71 -12.09 7.26
C GLY A 81 -5.23 -10.93 8.15
N LEU A 82 -4.77 -11.23 9.37
CA LEU A 82 -4.20 -10.20 10.26
C LEU A 82 -2.89 -9.62 9.72
N LEU A 83 -2.05 -10.47 9.10
CA LEU A 83 -0.80 -10.02 8.48
C LEU A 83 -1.05 -9.12 7.27
N GLY A 84 -2.02 -9.49 6.42
CA GLY A 84 -2.44 -8.67 5.29
C GLY A 84 -3.03 -7.32 5.71
N ALA A 85 -3.86 -7.32 6.76
CA ALA A 85 -4.42 -6.09 7.34
C ALA A 85 -3.32 -5.13 7.83
N LEU A 86 -2.31 -5.64 8.54
CA LEU A 86 -1.16 -4.84 8.97
C LEU A 86 -0.42 -4.25 7.77
N GLY A 87 -0.13 -5.07 6.75
CA GLY A 87 0.57 -4.59 5.56
C GLY A 87 -0.19 -3.48 4.84
N ALA A 88 -1.51 -3.65 4.65
CA ALA A 88 -2.36 -2.66 4.00
C ALA A 88 -2.42 -1.34 4.78
N ASP A 89 -2.48 -1.44 6.11
CA ASP A 89 -2.45 -0.27 6.99
C ASP A 89 -1.11 0.47 6.92
N LEU A 90 0.01 -0.24 7.02
CA LEU A 90 1.35 0.36 6.91
C LEU A 90 1.55 1.11 5.59
N ILE A 91 1.15 0.50 4.46
CA ILE A 91 1.22 1.14 3.15
C ILE A 91 0.30 2.37 3.09
N SER A 92 -0.92 2.26 3.62
CA SER A 92 -1.87 3.37 3.67
C SER A 92 -1.36 4.54 4.52
N GLN A 93 -0.73 4.26 5.67
CA GLN A 93 -0.09 5.26 6.50
C GLN A 93 1.07 5.92 5.76
N LYS A 94 1.89 5.15 5.03
CA LYS A 94 3.00 5.68 4.24
C LYS A 94 2.52 6.63 3.14
N ILE A 95 1.45 6.27 2.42
CA ILE A 95 0.80 7.17 1.45
C ILE A 95 0.47 8.51 2.14
N VAL A 96 -0.14 8.46 3.33
CA VAL A 96 -0.54 9.66 4.08
C VAL A 96 0.65 10.42 4.68
N SER A 97 1.81 9.80 4.88
CA SER A 97 3.00 10.41 5.48
C SER A 97 3.92 11.09 4.46
N ILE A 98 3.90 10.68 3.18
CA ILE A 98 4.78 11.25 2.15
C ILE A 98 4.49 12.73 1.94
N ARG A 99 5.55 13.55 1.95
CA ARG A 99 5.49 15.01 1.69
C ARG A 99 6.42 15.43 0.56
N ASN A 100 7.54 14.71 0.42
CA ASN A 100 8.57 14.99 -0.56
C ASN A 100 8.68 13.83 -1.55
N PRO A 101 8.91 14.12 -2.84
CA PRO A 101 8.85 15.45 -3.46
C PRO A 101 7.42 16.02 -3.52
N PRO A 102 7.25 17.36 -3.36
CA PRO A 102 5.93 17.99 -3.35
C PRO A 102 5.26 17.95 -4.73
N ASN A 103 3.98 18.32 -4.79
CA ASN A 103 3.31 18.57 -6.07
C ASN A 103 3.83 19.86 -6.73
N LYS A 104 3.79 19.90 -8.07
CA LYS A 104 4.14 21.12 -8.83
C LYS A 104 3.17 22.25 -8.49
N PRO A 105 3.61 23.53 -8.52
CA PRO A 105 2.72 24.68 -8.28
C PRO A 105 1.47 24.68 -9.18
N SER A 106 1.60 24.24 -10.43
CA SER A 106 0.46 24.10 -11.36
C SER A 106 -0.59 23.12 -10.88
N THR A 107 -0.18 22.00 -10.29
CA THR A 107 -1.09 20.99 -9.70
C THR A 107 -1.72 21.49 -8.41
N LEU A 108 -1.00 22.28 -7.60
CA LEU A 108 -1.50 22.81 -6.34
C LEU A 108 -2.64 23.83 -6.53
N ARG A 109 -2.67 24.58 -7.63
CA ARG A 109 -3.74 25.54 -7.93
C ARG A 109 -5.14 24.91 -8.03
N GLY A 110 -5.21 23.63 -8.40
CA GLY A 110 -6.46 22.87 -8.48
C GLY A 110 -6.80 22.07 -7.23
N LYS A 111 -5.97 22.11 -6.18
CA LYS A 111 -6.12 21.26 -4.99
C LYS A 111 -6.26 22.06 -3.69
N LYS A 112 -6.88 21.44 -2.68
CA LYS A 112 -7.05 22.04 -1.36
C LYS A 112 -5.69 22.31 -0.65
N PRO A 113 -5.60 23.33 0.22
CA PRO A 113 -4.34 23.83 0.82
C PRO A 113 -3.55 22.85 1.71
N ARG A 114 -4.04 21.63 1.97
CA ARG A 114 -3.32 20.55 2.66
C ARG A 114 -3.11 19.37 1.71
N THR A 115 -2.15 19.47 0.80
CA THR A 115 -1.98 18.48 -0.27
C THR A 115 -0.81 17.58 0.00
N ASN A 116 -1.10 16.49 0.71
CA ASN A 116 -0.29 15.31 0.52
C ASN A 116 -0.23 15.00 -0.99
N PRO A 117 0.96 14.82 -1.58
CA PRO A 117 1.10 14.65 -3.01
C PRO A 117 0.37 13.43 -3.58
N LEU A 118 0.12 12.42 -2.75
CA LEU A 118 -0.55 11.16 -3.10
C LEU A 118 -2.03 11.11 -2.67
N VAL A 119 -2.52 12.12 -1.96
CA VAL A 119 -3.91 12.15 -1.48
C VAL A 119 -4.62 13.34 -2.10
N ASP A 120 -5.38 13.06 -3.16
CA ASP A 120 -6.28 14.00 -3.82
C ASP A 120 -7.74 13.66 -3.50
N THR A 121 -8.20 12.54 -4.04
CA THR A 121 -9.53 11.95 -3.80
C THR A 121 -9.52 10.91 -2.68
N GLY A 122 -8.34 10.46 -2.27
CA GLY A 122 -8.15 9.30 -1.39
C GLY A 122 -8.31 7.94 -2.08
N GLN A 123 -8.64 7.88 -3.38
CA GLN A 123 -8.87 6.62 -4.10
C GLN A 123 -7.63 5.71 -4.08
N LEU A 124 -6.42 6.25 -4.25
CA LEU A 124 -5.20 5.46 -4.18
C LEU A 124 -5.03 4.78 -2.80
N LYS A 125 -5.15 5.55 -1.71
CA LYS A 125 -5.11 5.02 -0.34
C LYS A 125 -6.18 3.95 -0.13
N ASN A 126 -7.42 4.22 -0.54
CA ASN A 126 -8.55 3.32 -0.35
C ASN A 126 -8.47 2.06 -1.24
N SER A 127 -7.60 2.05 -2.26
CA SER A 127 -7.36 0.89 -3.11
C SER A 127 -6.37 -0.11 -2.52
N ILE A 128 -5.65 0.28 -1.45
CA ILE A 128 -4.73 -0.62 -0.75
C ILE A 128 -5.53 -1.61 0.09
N THR A 129 -5.35 -2.89 -0.21
CA THR A 129 -6.02 -4.00 0.48
C THR A 129 -5.13 -5.24 0.48
N TRP A 130 -5.64 -6.36 0.97
CA TRP A 130 -4.96 -7.65 0.96
C TRP A 130 -5.87 -8.77 0.46
N ARG A 131 -5.26 -9.87 0.02
CA ARG A 131 -5.94 -11.11 -0.37
C ARG A 131 -5.18 -12.30 0.19
N VAL A 132 -5.86 -13.13 0.96
CA VAL A 132 -5.31 -14.42 1.39
C VAL A 132 -5.47 -15.40 0.24
N GLN A 133 -4.37 -16.06 -0.16
CA GLN A 133 -4.37 -17.08 -1.21
C GLN A 133 -4.75 -18.44 -0.58
N GLU A 134 -5.65 -19.16 -1.26
CA GLU A 134 -6.14 -20.48 -0.81
C GLU A 134 -5.26 -21.64 -1.34
#